data_AF-A0A9Q3KCC7-F1
#
_entry.id   AF-A0A9Q3KCC7-F1
#
_cell.length_a   1.000
_cell.length_b   1.000
_cell.length_c   1.000
_cell.angle_alpha   90.00
_cell.angle_beta   90.00
_cell.angle_gamma   90.00
#
_symmetry.space_group_name_H-M   'P 1'
#
loop_
_entity.id
_entity.type
_entity.pdbx_description
1 polymer ?
#
loop_
_entity_poly.entity_id
_entity_poly.type
_entity_poly.pdbx_seq_one_letter_code
_entity_poly.pdbx_strand_id
1 'polypeptide(L)'
;MVTFCIQSSKLIVRPMQPPKTKLAASELVFGKTFTDHILVVKWLDGKGWTSPEIKPYGNLEIDPSVGVLHHAACLFKGMKAYKSQNGTIRLFWPEANMQRMNQSAQ
;
A
#
# COMPACT_ATOMS: atom_id res chain seq x y z
N MET A 1 18.61 -2.07 -21.04
CA MET A 1 18.40 -2.46 -19.63
C MET A 1 16.92 -2.67 -19.43
N VAL A 2 16.48 -3.87 -19.02
CA VAL A 2 15.08 -4.13 -18.71
C VAL A 2 14.81 -3.51 -17.34
N THR A 3 14.12 -2.37 -17.32
CA THR A 3 13.62 -1.79 -16.08
C THR A 3 12.55 -2.73 -15.54
N PHE A 4 12.86 -3.50 -14.49
CA PHE A 4 11.85 -4.27 -13.77
C PHE A 4 10.97 -3.26 -13.04
N CYS A 5 9.89 -2.81 -13.67
CA CYS A 5 8.88 -1.96 -13.04
C CYS A 5 7.70 -2.80 -12.56
N ILE A 6 6.98 -2.32 -11.55
CA ILE A 6 5.75 -2.93 -11.08
C ILE A 6 4.71 -2.85 -12.21
N GLN A 7 4.14 -3.99 -12.60
CA GLN A 7 3.15 -4.05 -13.68
C GLN A 7 1.74 -4.17 -13.11
N SER A 8 0.96 -3.09 -13.18
CA SER A 8 -0.43 -3.08 -12.72
C SER A 8 -1.34 -4.02 -13.51
N SER A 9 -1.00 -4.32 -14.77
CA SER A 9 -1.73 -5.30 -15.60
C SER A 9 -1.67 -6.73 -15.07
N LYS A 10 -0.72 -7.04 -14.17
CA LYS A 10 -0.56 -8.35 -13.51
C LYS A 10 -1.19 -8.39 -12.12
N LEU A 11 -1.98 -7.37 -11.74
CA LEU A 11 -2.60 -7.26 -10.43
C LEU A 11 -3.49 -8.46 -10.12
N ILE A 12 -3.23 -9.08 -8.97
CA ILE A 12 -4.06 -10.13 -8.40
C ILE A 12 -4.90 -9.52 -7.28
N VAL A 13 -6.22 -9.72 -7.31
CA VAL A 13 -7.13 -9.20 -6.28
C VAL A 13 -7.76 -10.37 -5.53
N ARG A 14 -7.57 -10.39 -4.21
CA ARG A 14 -8.16 -11.35 -3.28
C ARG A 14 -9.12 -10.60 -2.34
N PRO A 15 -10.43 -10.65 -2.58
CA PRO A 15 -11.40 -9.92 -1.77
C PRO A 15 -11.53 -10.52 -0.36
N MET A 16 -12.00 -9.71 0.60
CA MET A 16 -12.29 -10.13 1.97
C MET A 16 -13.79 -10.38 2.04
N GLN A 17 -14.19 -11.52 2.60
CA GLN A 17 -15.60 -11.88 2.79
C GLN A 17 -15.82 -12.52 4.16
N PRO A 18 -16.81 -12.05 4.96
CA PRO A 18 -17.57 -10.82 4.75
C PRO A 18 -16.72 -9.55 4.95
N PRO A 19 -17.09 -8.40 4.34
CA PRO A 19 -16.43 -7.13 4.59
C PRO A 19 -16.66 -6.65 6.03
N LYS A 20 -15.73 -5.85 6.58
CA LYS A 20 -15.89 -5.28 7.92
C LYS A 20 -16.95 -4.18 7.92
N THR A 21 -17.66 -4.05 9.04
CA THR A 21 -18.55 -2.92 9.27
C THR A 21 -17.75 -1.62 9.31
N LYS A 22 -18.21 -0.61 8.56
CA LYS A 22 -17.59 0.72 8.54
C LYS A 22 -18.04 1.52 9.76
N LEU A 23 -17.12 2.18 10.43
CA LEU A 23 -17.42 3.12 11.50
C LEU A 23 -18.02 4.42 10.95
N ALA A 24 -18.75 5.14 11.80
CA ALA A 24 -19.23 6.47 11.45
C ALA A 24 -18.06 7.47 11.38
N ALA A 25 -18.18 8.50 10.53
CA ALA A 25 -17.11 9.48 10.34
C ALA A 25 -16.72 10.22 11.64
N SER A 26 -17.68 10.42 12.55
CA SER A 26 -17.50 11.06 13.85
C SER A 26 -16.70 10.20 14.84
N GLU A 27 -16.58 8.90 14.61
CA GLU A 27 -15.88 7.95 15.49
C GLU A 27 -14.43 7.71 15.05
N LEU A 28 -14.03 8.25 13.89
CA LEU A 28 -12.73 7.98 13.31
C LEU A 28 -11.60 8.69 14.08
N VAL A 29 -10.69 7.88 14.63
CA VAL A 29 -9.41 8.34 15.18
C VAL A 29 -8.29 8.03 14.19
N PHE A 30 -7.41 9.01 13.95
CA PHE A 30 -6.31 8.88 13.00
C PHE A 30 -5.44 7.64 13.29
N GLY A 31 -5.25 6.79 12.28
CA GLY A 31 -4.38 5.61 12.35
C GLY A 31 -4.88 4.47 13.24
N LYS A 32 -6.17 4.47 13.62
CA LYS A 32 -6.76 3.41 14.48
C LYS A 32 -7.70 2.45 13.76
N THR A 33 -8.30 2.89 12.66
CA THR A 33 -9.21 2.07 11.85
C THR A 33 -8.61 1.84 10.47
N PHE A 34 -8.52 0.58 10.06
CA PHE A 34 -7.95 0.17 8.77
C PHE A 34 -9.00 -0.51 7.89
N THR A 35 -8.81 -0.41 6.57
CA THR A 35 -9.71 -1.02 5.57
C THR A 35 -9.58 -2.54 5.51
N ASP A 36 -10.46 -3.18 4.73
CA ASP A 36 -10.48 -4.63 4.53
C ASP A 36 -9.25 -5.17 3.81
N HIS A 37 -8.55 -4.36 3.02
CA HIS A 37 -7.47 -4.78 2.14
C HIS A 37 -6.17 -4.00 2.31
N ILE A 38 -5.08 -4.63 1.87
CA ILE A 38 -3.74 -4.05 1.72
C ILE A 38 -3.17 -4.41 0.34
N LEU A 39 -2.40 -3.49 -0.26
CA LEU A 39 -1.59 -3.75 -1.45
C LEU A 39 -0.19 -4.23 -1.03
N VAL A 40 0.26 -5.36 -1.57
CA VAL A 40 1.59 -5.92 -1.34
C VAL A 40 2.27 -6.19 -2.68
N VAL A 41 3.53 -5.79 -2.80
CA VAL A 41 4.39 -6.12 -3.95
C VAL A 41 5.74 -6.54 -3.40
N LYS A 42 6.21 -7.74 -3.74
CA LYS A 42 7.50 -8.24 -3.26
C LYS A 42 8.58 -7.90 -4.29
N TRP A 43 9.78 -7.62 -3.81
CA TRP A 43 10.98 -7.59 -4.64
C TRP A 43 11.83 -8.79 -4.26
N LEU A 44 12.31 -9.53 -5.26
CA LEU A 44 13.12 -10.71 -5.08
C LEU A 44 14.46 -10.51 -5.78
N ASP A 45 15.55 -10.78 -5.06
CA ASP A 45 16.89 -10.66 -5.62
C ASP A 45 17.05 -11.54 -6.88
N GLY A 46 17.69 -10.98 -7.90
CA GLY A 46 17.82 -11.59 -9.24
C GLY A 46 16.53 -11.77 -10.05
N LYS A 47 15.33 -11.53 -9.49
CA LYS A 47 14.03 -11.70 -10.17
C LYS A 47 13.23 -10.39 -10.32
N GLY A 48 13.54 -9.38 -9.52
CA GLY A 48 12.84 -8.10 -9.53
C GLY A 48 11.49 -8.13 -8.83
N TRP A 49 10.58 -7.26 -9.26
CA TRP A 49 9.24 -7.15 -8.67
C TRP A 49 8.33 -8.31 -9.06
N THR A 50 7.60 -8.84 -8.09
CA THR A 50 6.53 -9.81 -8.31
C THR A 50 5.25 -9.11 -8.79
N SER A 51 4.26 -9.90 -9.21
CA SER A 51 2.90 -9.38 -9.43
C SER A 51 2.39 -8.66 -8.19
N PRO A 52 1.76 -7.48 -8.33
CA PRO A 52 1.13 -6.79 -7.21
C PRO A 52 -0.10 -7.55 -6.74
N GLU A 53 -0.34 -7.56 -5.44
CA GLU A 53 -1.47 -8.25 -4.82
C GLU A 53 -2.28 -7.30 -3.93
N ILE A 54 -3.57 -7.14 -4.19
CA ILE A 54 -4.53 -6.60 -3.23
C ILE A 54 -5.10 -7.80 -2.47
N LYS A 55 -4.86 -7.89 -1.17
CA LYS A 55 -5.29 -9.02 -0.33
C LYS A 55 -5.90 -8.55 1.00
N PRO A 56 -6.59 -9.42 1.76
CA PRO A 56 -7.14 -9.05 3.05
C PRO A 56 -6.07 -8.47 3.97
N TYR A 57 -6.41 -7.39 4.67
CA TYR A 57 -5.53 -6.73 5.64
C TYR A 57 -5.26 -7.68 6.82
N GLY A 58 -4.00 -7.84 7.17
CA GLY A 58 -3.55 -8.70 8.26
C GLY A 58 -2.08 -8.50 8.56
N ASN A 59 -1.56 -9.32 9.48
CA ASN A 59 -0.16 -9.23 9.91
C ASN A 59 0.81 -9.51 8.75
N LEU A 60 1.97 -8.86 8.80
CA LEU A 60 3.08 -9.17 7.91
C LEU A 60 3.95 -10.24 8.56
N GLU A 61 4.08 -11.38 7.88
CA GLU A 61 5.07 -12.40 8.23
C GLU A 61 6.41 -12.01 7.61
N ILE A 62 7.38 -11.69 8.46
CA ILE A 62 8.72 -11.26 8.07
C ILE A 62 9.76 -12.00 8.90
N ASP A 63 10.92 -12.26 8.31
CA ASP A 63 12.05 -12.83 9.03
C ASP A 63 12.49 -11.88 10.15
N PRO A 64 12.75 -12.35 11.38
CA PRO A 64 13.18 -11.49 12.48
C PRO A 64 14.49 -10.72 12.23
N SER A 65 15.33 -11.18 11.30
CA SER A 65 16.62 -10.57 10.94
C SER A 65 16.52 -9.46 9.88
N VAL A 66 15.31 -9.14 9.38
CA VAL A 66 15.17 -8.14 8.31
C VAL A 66 15.68 -6.75 8.71
N GLY A 67 16.35 -6.06 7.78
CA GLY A 67 16.97 -4.76 8.03
C GLY A 67 16.01 -3.65 8.49
N VAL A 68 14.70 -3.75 8.21
CA VAL A 68 13.71 -2.80 8.75
C VAL A 68 13.61 -2.85 10.28
N LEU A 69 13.80 -4.03 10.89
CA LEU A 69 13.71 -4.19 12.35
C LEU A 69 15.01 -3.82 13.06
N HIS A 70 16.16 -4.02 12.43
CA HIS A 70 17.48 -3.81 13.04
C HIS A 70 18.09 -2.44 12.73
N HIS A 71 17.82 -1.92 11.54
CA HIS A 71 18.50 -0.75 11.01
C HIS A 71 17.55 0.28 10.39
N ALA A 72 16.24 0.14 10.66
CA ALA A 72 15.21 1.04 10.15
C ALA A 72 15.26 1.25 8.63
N ALA A 73 15.71 0.25 7.87
CA ALA A 73 15.80 0.27 6.41
C ALA A 73 14.39 0.26 5.78
N CYS A 74 13.70 1.38 5.87
CA CYS A 74 12.32 1.57 5.44
C CYS A 74 12.02 3.04 5.16
N LEU A 75 10.94 3.26 4.42
CA LEU A 75 10.40 4.59 4.11
C LEU A 75 8.87 4.50 4.07
N PHE A 76 8.19 5.62 4.23
CA PHE A 76 6.74 5.69 4.09
C PHE A 76 6.30 6.97 3.38
N LYS A 77 5.03 6.99 2.95
CA LYS A 77 4.33 8.17 2.44
C LYS A 77 2.95 8.28 3.05
N GLY A 78 2.46 9.53 3.11
CA GLY A 78 1.09 9.86 3.48
C GLY A 78 0.42 10.64 2.36
N MET A 79 -0.70 10.13 1.87
CA MET A 79 -1.59 10.82 0.94
C MET A 79 -3.04 10.49 1.31
N LYS A 80 -4.00 11.28 0.79
CA LYS A 80 -5.42 11.12 1.11
C LYS A 80 -6.25 10.97 -0.15
N ALA A 81 -7.29 10.14 -0.05
CA ALA A 81 -8.39 10.08 -0.99
C ALA A 81 -9.60 10.81 -0.39
N TYR A 82 -10.27 11.62 -1.20
CA TYR A 82 -11.43 12.41 -0.79
C TYR A 82 -12.65 12.00 -1.61
N LYS A 83 -13.80 11.86 -0.94
CA LYS A 83 -15.09 11.63 -1.59
C LYS A 83 -15.80 12.97 -1.76
N SER A 84 -16.09 13.36 -3.00
CA SER A 84 -16.89 14.57 -3.28
C SER A 84 -18.38 14.33 -3.02
N GLN A 85 -19.15 15.42 -2.97
CA GLN A 85 -20.59 15.38 -2.70
C GLN A 85 -21.37 14.50 -3.69
N ASN A 86 -20.93 14.43 -4.95
CA ASN A 86 -21.49 13.55 -5.99
C ASN A 86 -20.99 12.09 -5.90
N GLY A 87 -20.20 11.74 -4.88
CA GLY A 87 -19.67 10.39 -4.66
C GLY A 87 -18.37 10.05 -5.38
N THR A 88 -17.84 10.91 -6.26
CA THR A 88 -16.56 10.68 -6.93
C THR A 88 -15.39 10.66 -5.93
N ILE A 89 -14.48 9.69 -6.07
CA ILE A 89 -13.25 9.64 -5.27
C ILE A 89 -12.12 10.34 -6.02
N ARG A 90 -11.36 11.18 -5.33
CA ARG A 90 -10.22 11.92 -5.90
C ARG A 90 -8.99 11.80 -5.01
N LEU A 91 -7.82 11.73 -5.63
CA LEU A 91 -6.53 11.85 -4.96
C LEU A 91 -6.01 13.27 -5.12
N PHE A 92 -5.33 13.79 -4.10
CA PHE A 92 -4.67 15.10 -4.17
C PHE A 92 -3.18 14.92 -4.49
N TRP A 93 -2.78 15.32 -5.69
CA TRP A 93 -1.40 15.28 -6.21
C TRP A 93 -0.66 13.95 -5.90
N PRO A 94 -1.19 12.80 -6.37
CA PRO A 94 -0.55 11.52 -6.14
C PRO A 94 0.84 11.42 -6.80
N GLU A 95 1.07 12.07 -7.93
CA GLU A 95 2.33 12.03 -8.68
C GLU A 95 3.50 12.61 -7.86
N ALA A 96 3.28 13.73 -7.17
CA ALA A 96 4.29 14.34 -6.29
C ALA A 96 4.66 13.41 -5.12
N ASN A 97 3.69 12.65 -4.60
CA ASN A 97 3.96 11.65 -3.57
C ASN A 97 4.81 10.50 -4.09
N MET A 98 4.58 10.05 -5.33
CA MET A 98 5.36 9.00 -5.99
C MET A 98 6.76 9.45 -6.35
N GLN A 99 6.94 10.67 -6.86
CA GLN A 99 8.27 11.25 -7.09
C GLN A 99 9.10 11.27 -5.79
N ARG A 100 8.51 11.77 -4.70
CA ARG A 100 9.18 11.79 -3.38
C ARG A 100 9.41 10.38 -2.83
N MET A 101 8.61 9.37 -3.21
CA MET A 101 8.84 7.98 -2.80
C MET A 101 10.03 7.38 -3.52
N ASN A 102 10.12 7.59 -4.84
CA ASN A 102 11.27 7.15 -5.64
C ASN A 102 12.56 7.81 -5.17
N GLN A 103 12.54 9.11 -4.85
CA GLN A 103 13.71 9.81 -4.31
C GLN A 103 14.16 9.23 -2.96
N SER A 104 13.22 8.88 -2.07
CA SER A 104 13.57 8.26 -0.77
C SER A 104 14.05 6.80 -0.89
N ALA A 105 13.82 6.15 -2.03
CA ALA A 105 14.16 4.74 -2.27
C ALA A 105 15.51 4.56 -3.00
N GLN A 106 16.14 5.66 -3.40
CA GLN A 106 17.50 5.70 -3.95
C GLN A 106 18.52 5.62 -2.83
#